data_AF-A0A536BBR4-F1
#
_entry.id   AF-A0A536BBR4-F1
#
_cell.length_a   1.000
_cell.length_b   1.000
_cell.length_c   1.000
_cell.angle_alpha   90.00
_cell.angle_beta   90.00
_cell.angle_gamma   90.00
#
_symmetry.space_group_name_H-M   'P 1'
#
loop_
_entity.id
_entity.type
_entity.pdbx_description
1 polymer ?
#
loop_
_entity_poly.entity_id
_entity_poly.type
_entity_poly.pdbx_seq_one_letter_code
_entity_poly.pdbx_strand_id
1 'polypeptide(L)'
;MLREPLRVLALVTAARAGAPPRFFIMGDGRLAVVNAHTDEHVTVRYRREDDTYEPDALARLRRVFRSSGDAREQDVSLRLIEVLSHVQKMAGGHPLVLFSGYRSPDYNKA
;
A
#
# COMPACT_ATOMS: atom_id res chain seq x y z
N MET A 1 58.43 7.75 -44.00
CA MET A 1 57.05 7.20 -43.93
C MET A 1 56.86 6.57 -42.55
N LEU A 2 56.18 7.27 -41.63
CA LEU A 2 55.86 6.74 -40.30
C LEU A 2 54.34 6.52 -40.25
N ARG A 3 53.89 5.29 -39.99
CA ARG A 3 52.46 4.95 -39.85
C ARG A 3 52.11 4.96 -38.36
N GLU A 4 51.25 5.90 -37.95
CA GLU A 4 50.63 5.93 -36.62
C GLU A 4 49.65 4.75 -36.47
N PRO A 5 49.64 4.00 -35.35
CA PRO A 5 48.64 2.98 -35.10
C PRO A 5 47.36 3.59 -34.49
N LEU A 6 46.22 3.36 -35.14
CA LEU A 6 44.90 3.68 -34.57
C LEU A 6 44.68 2.92 -33.25
N ARG A 7 44.42 3.64 -32.16
CA ARG A 7 43.95 3.07 -30.90
C ARG A 7 42.43 3.13 -30.84
N VAL A 8 41.78 1.97 -30.80
CA VAL A 8 40.34 1.85 -30.54
C VAL A 8 40.13 1.76 -29.03
N LEU A 9 39.42 2.72 -28.47
CA LEU A 9 39.02 2.73 -27.06
C LEU A 9 37.63 2.07 -26.95
N ALA A 10 37.56 0.87 -26.38
CA ALA A 10 36.29 0.23 -26.08
C ALA A 10 35.77 0.72 -24.72
N LEU A 11 34.62 1.43 -24.74
CA LEU A 11 33.93 1.84 -23.53
C LEU A 11 33.01 0.69 -23.07
N VAL A 12 33.38 0.01 -21.99
CA VAL A 12 32.51 -0.99 -21.36
C VAL A 12 31.62 -0.29 -20.35
N THR A 13 30.33 -0.16 -20.67
CA THR A 13 29.33 0.33 -19.72
C THR A 13 28.89 -0.84 -18.83
N ALA A 14 29.24 -0.80 -17.54
CA ALA A 14 28.69 -1.72 -16.57
C ALA A 14 27.20 -1.40 -16.35
N ALA A 15 26.31 -2.29 -16.79
CA ALA A 15 24.91 -2.21 -16.43
C ALA A 15 24.78 -2.45 -14.91
N ARG A 16 24.27 -1.46 -14.18
CA ARG A 16 23.87 -1.70 -12.78
C ARG A 16 22.69 -2.64 -12.78
N ALA A 17 22.85 -3.83 -12.20
CA ALA A 17 21.72 -4.67 -11.84
C ALA A 17 20.83 -3.87 -10.89
N GLY A 18 19.64 -3.49 -11.35
CA GLY A 18 18.63 -2.86 -10.51
C GLY A 18 18.29 -3.80 -9.35
N ALA A 19 18.01 -3.22 -8.17
CA ALA A 19 17.52 -3.99 -7.04
C ALA A 19 16.35 -4.89 -7.50
N PRO A 20 16.25 -6.14 -7.02
CA PRO A 20 15.17 -7.02 -7.41
C PRO A 20 13.83 -6.31 -7.20
N PRO A 21 12.86 -6.46 -8.12
CA PRO A 21 11.58 -5.80 -8.00
C PRO A 21 10.98 -6.15 -6.64
N ARG A 22 10.70 -5.12 -5.84
CA ARG A 22 10.00 -5.29 -4.57
C ARG A 22 8.62 -5.82 -4.93
N PHE A 23 8.27 -7.03 -4.48
CA PHE A 23 6.94 -7.59 -4.69
C PHE A 23 5.89 -6.57 -4.22
N PHE A 24 5.16 -6.00 -5.18
CA PHE A 24 4.07 -5.07 -4.95
C PHE A 24 2.77 -5.80 -5.27
N ILE A 25 2.09 -6.25 -4.22
CA ILE A 25 0.78 -6.86 -4.33
C ILE A 25 -0.23 -5.72 -4.35
N MET A 26 -1.00 -5.65 -5.44
CA MET A 26 -2.05 -4.67 -5.63
C MET A 26 -3.42 -5.33 -5.67
N GLY A 27 -4.39 -4.61 -5.13
CA GLY A 27 -5.79 -4.95 -5.27
C GLY A 27 -6.42 -4.30 -6.49
N ASP A 28 -7.75 -4.34 -6.55
CA ASP A 28 -8.55 -3.81 -7.66
C ASP A 28 -9.00 -2.34 -7.44
N GLY A 29 -8.40 -1.67 -6.45
CA GLY A 29 -8.72 -0.28 -6.09
C GLY A 29 -9.99 -0.14 -5.25
N ARG A 30 -10.61 -1.24 -4.82
CA ARG A 30 -11.77 -1.26 -3.91
C ARG A 30 -11.45 -1.98 -2.61
N LEU A 31 -12.04 -1.51 -1.52
CA LEU A 31 -11.90 -2.14 -0.22
C LEU A 31 -13.18 -1.97 0.60
N ALA A 32 -13.67 -3.08 1.14
CA ALA A 32 -14.75 -3.13 2.11
C ALA A 32 -14.23 -3.62 3.48
N VAL A 33 -14.52 -2.89 4.55
CA VAL A 33 -14.08 -3.24 5.91
C VAL A 33 -15.22 -3.02 6.90
N VAL A 34 -15.32 -3.90 7.89
CA VAL A 34 -16.18 -3.75 9.06
C VAL A 34 -15.28 -3.71 10.29
N ASN A 35 -15.37 -2.65 11.10
CA ASN A 35 -14.65 -2.61 12.38
C ASN A 35 -15.42 -3.42 13.43
N ALA A 36 -14.80 -4.48 13.95
CA ALA A 36 -15.45 -5.40 14.89
C ALA A 36 -15.77 -4.77 16.26
N HIS A 37 -15.18 -3.62 16.59
CA HIS A 37 -15.38 -2.94 17.87
C HIS A 37 -16.43 -1.84 17.81
N THR A 38 -16.67 -1.26 16.64
CA THR A 38 -17.56 -0.10 16.48
C THR A 38 -18.74 -0.37 15.56
N ASP A 39 -18.78 -1.54 14.91
CA ASP A 39 -19.73 -1.88 13.85
C ASP A 39 -19.75 -0.83 12.72
N GLU A 40 -18.68 -0.07 12.52
CA GLU A 40 -18.59 0.84 11.38
C GLU A 40 -18.25 0.06 10.10
N HIS A 41 -19.07 0.27 9.08
CA HIS A 41 -18.87 -0.29 7.75
C HIS A 41 -18.33 0.76 6.80
N VAL A 42 -17.25 0.45 6.10
CA VAL A 42 -16.75 1.24 4.98
C VAL A 42 -16.69 0.37 3.74
N THR A 43 -17.13 0.93 2.62
CA THR A 43 -16.87 0.40 1.28
C THR A 43 -16.47 1.57 0.42
N VAL A 44 -15.28 1.50 -0.19
CA VAL A 44 -14.66 2.60 -0.92
C VAL A 44 -14.00 2.11 -2.20
N ARG A 45 -13.95 3.01 -3.19
CA ARG A 45 -12.96 2.97 -4.26
C ARG A 45 -11.82 3.92 -3.89
N TYR A 46 -10.73 3.39 -3.34
CA TYR A 46 -9.60 4.19 -2.87
C TYR A 46 -8.61 4.53 -4.01
N ARG A 47 -8.61 3.75 -5.10
CA ARG A 47 -7.85 4.02 -6.33
C ARG A 47 -8.78 4.09 -7.54
N ARG A 48 -8.64 5.16 -8.31
CA ARG A 48 -9.39 5.43 -9.54
C ARG A 48 -8.79 4.65 -10.71
N GLU A 49 -9.50 4.65 -11.84
CA GLU A 49 -9.07 3.95 -13.06
C GLU A 49 -7.84 4.60 -13.72
N ASP A 50 -7.57 5.88 -13.42
CA ASP A 50 -6.38 6.62 -13.83
C ASP A 50 -5.21 6.48 -12.85
N ASP A 51 -5.26 5.48 -11.96
CA ASP A 51 -4.29 5.20 -10.90
C ASP A 51 -4.13 6.28 -9.82
N THR A 52 -4.95 7.34 -9.83
CA THR A 52 -4.94 8.34 -8.75
C THR A 52 -5.68 7.80 -7.52
N TYR A 53 -5.21 8.19 -6.34
CA TYR A 53 -5.85 7.83 -5.07
C TYR A 53 -6.91 8.85 -4.67
N GLU A 54 -8.01 8.37 -4.14
CA GLU A 54 -9.15 9.20 -3.75
C GLU A 54 -9.03 9.64 -2.27
N PRO A 55 -8.77 10.93 -1.98
CA PRO A 55 -8.46 11.38 -0.62
C PRO A 55 -9.57 11.14 0.41
N ASP A 56 -10.84 11.28 0.02
CA ASP A 56 -11.97 11.11 0.95
C ASP A 56 -12.14 9.64 1.36
N ALA A 57 -11.93 8.71 0.42
CA ALA A 57 -11.88 7.28 0.66
C ALA A 57 -10.74 6.91 1.61
N LEU A 58 -9.56 7.50 1.43
CA LEU A 58 -8.43 7.30 2.33
C LEU A 58 -8.72 7.86 3.73
N ALA A 59 -9.39 9.00 3.84
CA ALA A 59 -9.82 9.56 5.13
C ALA A 59 -10.85 8.66 5.83
N ARG A 60 -11.81 8.09 5.10
CA ARG A 60 -12.77 7.10 5.63
C ARG A 60 -12.08 5.83 6.10
N LEU A 61 -11.07 5.36 5.37
CA LEU A 61 -10.24 4.23 5.80
C LEU A 61 -9.45 4.58 7.07
N ARG A 62 -8.80 5.74 7.13
CA ARG A 62 -8.12 6.21 8.35
C ARG A 62 -9.05 6.20 9.56
N ARG A 63 -10.28 6.68 9.40
CA ARG A 63 -11.30 6.66 10.46
C ARG A 63 -11.63 5.25 10.93
N VAL A 64 -11.95 4.32 10.02
CA VAL A 64 -12.35 2.95 10.41
C VAL A 64 -11.17 2.17 11.02
N PHE A 65 -9.93 2.52 10.64
CA PHE A 65 -8.69 1.93 11.17
C PHE A 65 -8.16 2.62 12.44
N ARG A 66 -8.88 3.59 13.00
CA ARG A 66 -8.44 4.28 14.22
C ARG A 66 -8.27 3.32 15.41
N SER A 67 -7.53 3.79 16.40
CA SER A 67 -7.31 3.05 17.65
C SER A 67 -8.61 2.83 18.40
N SER A 68 -8.93 1.58 18.71
CA SER A 68 -10.15 1.22 19.44
C SER A 68 -10.16 1.69 20.89
N GLY A 69 -8.98 1.90 21.50
CA GLY A 69 -8.88 2.32 22.90
C GLY A 69 -9.08 3.81 23.14
N ASP A 70 -8.77 4.66 22.16
CA ASP A 70 -8.75 6.12 22.35
C ASP A 70 -9.14 6.93 21.10
N ALA A 71 -9.65 6.25 20.08
CA ALA A 71 -10.09 6.83 18.80
C ALA A 71 -9.02 7.62 18.03
N ARG A 72 -7.73 7.56 18.41
CA ARG A 72 -6.66 8.25 17.67
C ARG A 72 -6.52 7.67 16.28
N GLU A 73 -6.42 8.56 15.31
CA GLU A 73 -6.25 8.24 13.89
C GLU A 73 -4.79 8.35 13.48
N GLN A 74 -4.39 7.53 12.50
CA GLN A 74 -3.12 7.63 11.81
C GLN A 74 -3.32 7.23 10.34
N ASP A 75 -2.56 7.84 9.44
CA ASP A 75 -2.61 7.47 8.04
C ASP A 75 -2.30 5.98 7.84
N VAL A 76 -3.15 5.32 7.06
CA VAL A 76 -2.98 3.91 6.70
C VAL A 76 -2.08 3.87 5.46
N SER A 77 -1.01 3.09 5.52
CA SER A 77 -0.10 2.94 4.38
C SER A 77 -0.86 2.50 3.12
N LEU A 78 -0.67 3.20 2.00
CA LEU A 78 -1.24 2.82 0.70
C LEU A 78 -0.89 1.38 0.32
N ARG A 79 0.34 0.94 0.63
CA ARG A 79 0.77 -0.44 0.37
C ARG A 79 -0.04 -1.45 1.18
N LEU A 80 -0.40 -1.12 2.42
CA LEU A 80 -1.26 -1.98 3.23
C LEU A 80 -2.67 -2.04 2.64
N ILE A 81 -3.25 -0.89 2.26
CA ILE A 81 -4.57 -0.83 1.63
C ILE A 81 -4.63 -1.70 0.37
N GLU A 82 -3.59 -1.62 -0.48
CA GLU A 82 -3.47 -2.44 -1.69
C GLU A 82 -3.39 -3.95 -1.40
N VAL A 83 -2.59 -4.35 -0.42
CA VAL A 83 -2.51 -5.76 0.02
C VAL A 83 -3.86 -6.24 0.57
N LEU A 84 -4.56 -5.43 1.37
CA LEU A 84 -5.86 -5.78 1.92
C LEU A 84 -6.92 -5.93 0.85
N SER A 85 -6.94 -5.04 -0.15
CA SER A 85 -7.83 -5.16 -1.31
C SER A 85 -7.56 -6.44 -2.09
N HIS A 86 -6.29 -6.79 -2.30
CA HIS A 86 -5.91 -8.05 -2.92
C HIS A 86 -6.38 -9.26 -2.10
N VAL A 87 -6.15 -9.27 -0.78
CA VAL A 87 -6.60 -10.34 0.12
C VAL A 87 -8.12 -10.49 0.11
N GLN A 88 -8.86 -9.38 0.16
CA GLN A 88 -10.32 -9.38 0.07
C GLN A 88 -10.79 -10.05 -1.23
N LYS A 89 -10.16 -9.72 -2.36
CA LYS A 89 -10.50 -10.31 -3.65
C LYS A 89 -10.25 -11.82 -3.66
N MET A 90 -9.09 -12.25 -3.15
CA MET A 90 -8.72 -13.65 -3.03
C MET A 90 -9.66 -14.43 -2.08
N ALA A 91 -10.22 -13.77 -1.06
CA ALA A 91 -11.14 -14.34 -0.09
C ALA A 91 -12.63 -14.28 -0.54
N GLY A 92 -12.91 -14.09 -1.83
CA GLY A 92 -14.28 -14.10 -2.37
C GLY A 92 -15.00 -12.74 -2.35
N GLY A 93 -14.30 -11.66 -2.00
CA GLY A 93 -14.84 -10.29 -2.08
C GLY A 93 -15.72 -9.86 -0.91
N HIS A 94 -15.80 -10.65 0.16
CA HIS A 94 -16.52 -10.26 1.38
C HIS A 94 -15.79 -9.15 2.14
N PRO A 95 -16.50 -8.29 2.88
CA PRO A 95 -15.87 -7.30 3.75
C PRO A 95 -14.86 -7.92 4.71
N LEU A 96 -13.68 -7.30 4.86
CA LEU A 96 -12.72 -7.73 5.86
C LEU A 96 -13.21 -7.28 7.25
N VAL A 97 -13.18 -8.19 8.22
CA VAL A 97 -13.50 -7.86 9.61
C VAL A 97 -12.23 -7.40 10.31
N LEU A 98 -12.17 -6.12 10.66
CA LEU A 98 -11.04 -5.48 11.32
C LEU A 98 -11.18 -5.59 12.83
N PHE A 99 -10.39 -6.47 13.43
CA PHE A 99 -10.24 -6.55 14.89
C PHE A 99 -9.28 -5.49 15.44
N SER A 100 -8.28 -5.07 14.67
CA SER A 100 -7.33 -4.06 15.15
C SER A 100 -6.75 -3.29 13.97
N GLY A 101 -6.98 -1.98 13.96
CA GLY A 101 -6.30 -1.04 13.08
C GLY A 101 -5.03 -0.49 13.74
N TYR A 102 -4.88 0.82 13.74
CA TYR A 102 -3.83 1.51 14.49
C TYR A 102 -3.96 1.21 15.99
N ARG A 103 -2.86 0.88 16.66
CA ARG A 103 -2.81 0.83 18.13
C ARG A 103 -1.97 1.97 18.64
N SER A 104 -2.60 2.89 19.36
CA SER A 104 -1.89 4.02 19.93
C SER A 104 -0.88 3.55 21.00
N PRO A 105 0.18 4.32 21.28
CA PRO A 105 1.14 3.96 22.32
C PRO A 105 0.52 3.75 23.70
N ASP A 106 -0.56 4.47 24.04
CA ASP A 106 -1.21 4.32 25.35
C ASP A 106 -2.14 3.11 25.37
N TYR A 107 -2.86 2.83 24.27
CA TYR A 107 -3.64 1.60 24.15
C TYR A 107 -2.78 0.33 24.16
N ASN A 108 -1.50 0.42 23.78
CA ASN A 108 -0.56 -0.69 23.87
C ASN A 108 -0.07 -0.99 25.29
N LYS A 109 -0.25 -0.08 26.24
CA LYS A 109 0.21 -0.22 27.63
C LYS A 109 -0.89 -0.68 28.60
N ALA A 110 -2.13 -0.69 28.14
CA ALA A 110 -3.32 -1.08 28.90
C ALA A 110 -3.49 -2.61 28.97
#